data_AF-A0A1S8KI19-F1
#
_entry.id   AF-A0A1S8KI19-F1
#
_cell.length_a   1.000
_cell.length_b   1.000
_cell.length_c   1.000
_cell.angle_alpha   90.00
_cell.angle_beta   90.00
_cell.angle_gamma   90.00
#
_symmetry.space_group_name_H-M   'P 1'
#
loop_
_entity.id
_entity.type
_entity.pdbx_description
1 polymer ?
#
loop_
_entity_poly.entity_id
_entity_poly.type
_entity_poly.pdbx_seq_one_letter_code
_entity_poly.pdbx_strand_id
1 'polypeptide(L)'
;MNTGYVKLHRKVMNSFVWTNPYMYKLWSLCLMKASHENRKILFNGKEIQVNSGEFVTGRDAITSEMNEGVKREHQVNSGSVWRWLKQFEKNGMLNIKSTTKYSVISIKNWSLYQSSEQQMNIKRTTSEQQVHTNKNEKNYKNEKNNKTSSSQPRKKRVYDTDSVYYILAEELFKQICQNQEIKKPNLQSWAD
;
A
#
# COMPACT_ATOMS: atom_id res chain seq x y z
N MET A 1 -5.64 -16.96 -7.69
CA MET A 1 -4.39 -16.32 -7.22
C MET A 1 -4.69 -14.85 -6.98
N ASN A 2 -4.51 -14.33 -5.76
CA ASN A 2 -4.63 -12.88 -5.52
C ASN A 2 -3.38 -12.20 -6.09
N THR A 3 -3.45 -11.74 -7.34
CA THR A 3 -2.36 -11.08 -8.07
C THR A 3 -2.08 -9.64 -7.62
N GLY A 4 -2.62 -9.23 -6.47
CA GLY A 4 -2.43 -7.89 -5.91
C GLY A 4 -2.99 -6.78 -6.79
N TYR A 5 -2.67 -5.54 -6.44
CA TYR A 5 -2.95 -4.36 -7.25
C TYR A 5 -1.81 -3.34 -7.10
N VAL A 6 -1.63 -2.49 -8.11
CA VAL A 6 -0.72 -1.36 -8.07
C VAL A 6 -1.52 -0.06 -8.09
N LYS A 7 -1.20 0.88 -7.20
CA LYS A 7 -1.83 2.20 -7.19
C LYS A 7 -1.27 3.04 -8.34
N LEU A 8 -2.15 3.60 -9.17
CA LEU A 8 -1.77 4.55 -10.21
C LEU A 8 -2.16 5.97 -9.77
N HIS A 9 -1.18 6.86 -9.72
CA HIS A 9 -1.41 8.24 -9.29
C HIS A 9 -1.92 9.11 -10.46
N ARG A 10 -2.99 9.89 -10.24
CA ARG A 10 -3.65 10.75 -11.25
C ARG A 10 -2.71 11.75 -11.94
N LYS A 11 -1.61 12.12 -11.29
CA LYS A 11 -0.54 12.98 -11.87
C LYS A 11 0.00 12.46 -13.20
N VAL A 12 -0.13 11.16 -13.49
CA VAL A 12 0.25 10.60 -14.80
C VAL A 12 -0.50 11.30 -15.95
N MET A 13 -1.75 11.70 -15.76
CA MET A 13 -2.57 12.37 -16.79
C MET A 13 -2.02 13.74 -17.19
N ASN A 14 -1.29 14.40 -16.29
CA ASN A 14 -0.66 15.70 -16.54
C ASN A 14 0.79 15.57 -17.05
N SER A 15 1.26 14.35 -17.31
CA SER A 15 2.62 14.07 -17.74
C SER A 15 2.68 13.72 -19.22
N PHE A 16 3.86 13.85 -19.85
CA PHE A 16 4.07 13.44 -21.23
C PHE A 16 3.82 11.94 -21.47
N VAL A 17 3.80 11.12 -20.41
CA VAL A 17 3.46 9.70 -20.53
C VAL A 17 2.03 9.52 -21.03
N TRP A 18 1.11 10.43 -20.68
CA TRP A 18 -0.29 10.36 -21.09
C TRP A 18 -0.51 10.73 -22.56
N THR A 19 0.41 11.48 -23.19
CA THR A 19 0.24 11.92 -24.58
C THR A 19 0.50 10.82 -25.60
N ASN A 20 1.21 9.75 -25.22
CA ASN A 20 1.52 8.63 -26.09
C ASN A 20 1.06 7.31 -25.47
N PRO A 21 0.12 6.57 -26.11
CA PRO A 21 -0.42 5.34 -25.54
C PRO A 21 0.63 4.26 -25.33
N TYR A 22 1.67 4.19 -26.16
CA TYR A 22 2.77 3.22 -26.00
C TYR A 22 3.66 3.57 -24.81
N MET A 23 3.91 4.86 -24.56
CA MET A 23 4.63 5.29 -23.35
C MET A 23 3.80 5.00 -22.10
N TYR A 24 2.49 5.25 -22.14
CA TYR A 24 1.61 4.93 -21.02
C TYR A 24 1.55 3.43 -20.73
N LYS A 25 1.46 2.58 -21.77
CA LYS A 25 1.55 1.13 -21.64
C LYS A 25 2.88 0.71 -20.99
N LEU A 26 4.00 1.27 -21.47
CA LEU A 26 5.33 0.98 -20.92
C LEU A 26 5.46 1.41 -19.46
N TRP A 27 4.96 2.58 -19.10
CA TRP A 27 4.96 3.06 -17.71
C TRP A 27 4.13 2.14 -16.80
N SER A 28 2.94 1.73 -17.26
CA SER A 28 2.09 0.79 -16.55
C SER A 28 2.76 -0.57 -16.37
N LEU A 29 3.45 -1.07 -17.41
CA LEU A 29 4.25 -2.29 -17.34
C LEU A 29 5.36 -2.16 -16.29
N CYS A 30 6.09 -1.04 -16.25
CA CYS A 30 7.13 -0.80 -15.24
C CYS A 30 6.55 -0.85 -13.82
N LEU A 31 5.41 -0.20 -13.58
CA LEU A 31 4.72 -0.22 -12.29
C LEU A 31 4.31 -1.64 -11.89
N MET A 32 3.79 -2.45 -12.83
CA MET A 32 3.37 -3.82 -12.55
C MET A 32 4.55 -4.77 -12.31
N LYS A 33 5.71 -4.53 -12.93
CA LYS A 33 6.90 -5.38 -12.76
C LYS A 33 7.66 -5.11 -11.47
N ALA A 34 7.58 -3.90 -10.96
CA ALA A 34 8.31 -3.50 -9.77
C ALA A 34 7.93 -4.35 -8.56
N SER A 35 8.93 -4.74 -7.79
CA SER A 35 8.71 -5.56 -6.60
C SER A 35 7.96 -4.75 -5.52
N HIS A 36 6.96 -5.34 -4.87
CA HIS A 36 6.29 -4.70 -3.74
C HIS A 36 7.17 -4.72 -2.47
N GLU A 37 8.04 -5.72 -2.34
CA GLU A 37 8.91 -5.93 -1.18
C GLU A 37 10.32 -6.31 -1.62
N ASN A 38 11.27 -6.22 -0.69
CA ASN A 38 12.65 -6.62 -0.94
C ASN A 38 12.72 -8.14 -1.11
N ARG A 39 13.25 -8.61 -2.23
CA ARG A 39 13.42 -10.04 -2.49
C ARG A 39 14.71 -10.33 -3.23
N LYS A 40 15.21 -11.54 -3.06
CA LYS A 40 16.30 -12.08 -3.85
C LYS A 40 15.72 -12.79 -5.07
N ILE A 41 16.19 -12.44 -6.26
CA ILE A 41 15.84 -13.15 -7.48
C ILE A 41 17.09 -13.83 -8.04
N LEU A 42 16.92 -15.04 -8.54
CA LEU A 42 17.97 -15.71 -9.31
C LEU A 42 17.87 -15.22 -10.75
N PHE A 43 18.86 -14.46 -11.20
CA PHE A 43 18.92 -13.96 -12.58
C PHE A 43 20.24 -14.41 -13.23
N ASN A 44 20.13 -15.20 -14.29
CA ASN A 44 21.27 -15.73 -15.03
C ASN A 44 22.30 -16.45 -14.13
N GLY A 45 21.81 -17.25 -13.17
CA GLY A 45 22.62 -18.02 -12.22
C GLY A 45 23.25 -17.22 -11.08
N LYS A 46 22.96 -15.91 -10.97
CA LYS A 46 23.42 -15.05 -9.87
C LYS A 46 22.24 -14.59 -9.02
N GLU A 47 22.41 -14.59 -7.70
CA GLU A 47 21.46 -13.95 -6.80
C GLU A 47 21.59 -12.42 -6.92
N ILE A 48 20.49 -11.77 -7.28
CA ILE A 48 20.38 -10.31 -7.30
C ILE A 48 19.37 -9.92 -6.23
N GLN A 49 19.77 -9.01 -5.35
CA GLN A 49 18.87 -8.39 -4.40
C GLN A 49 18.12 -7.26 -5.10
N VAL A 50 16.79 -7.31 -5.08
CA VAL A 50 15.89 -6.32 -5.69
C VAL A 50 15.07 -5.70 -4.58
N ASN A 51 15.14 -4.37 -4.45
CA ASN A 51 14.38 -3.67 -3.42
C ASN A 51 12.93 -3.39 -3.87
N SER A 52 12.09 -2.97 -2.93
CA SER A 52 10.74 -2.49 -3.23
C SER A 52 10.81 -1.33 -4.23
N GLY A 53 10.03 -1.42 -5.30
CA GLY A 53 10.03 -0.45 -6.40
C GLY A 53 11.08 -0.71 -7.48
N GLU A 54 11.85 -1.80 -7.35
CA GLU A 54 12.87 -2.18 -8.33
C GLU A 54 12.47 -3.45 -9.09
N PHE A 55 12.99 -3.57 -10.31
CA PHE A 55 12.94 -4.81 -11.08
C PHE A 55 14.14 -4.94 -12.01
N VAL A 56 14.47 -6.18 -12.36
CA VAL A 56 15.54 -6.51 -13.29
C VAL A 56 14.94 -6.79 -14.66
N THR A 57 15.54 -6.23 -15.71
CA THR A 57 15.12 -6.48 -17.08
C THR A 57 16.29 -6.37 -18.07
N GLY A 58 16.13 -7.01 -19.22
CA GLY A 58 16.95 -6.76 -20.42
C GLY A 58 16.21 -5.85 -21.42
N ARG A 59 16.94 -5.37 -22.43
CA ARG A 59 16.37 -4.56 -23.53
C ARG A 59 15.35 -5.36 -24.34
N ASP A 60 15.70 -6.58 -24.71
CA ASP A 60 14.83 -7.45 -25.49
C ASP A 60 13.68 -8.01 -24.64
N ALA A 61 13.96 -8.34 -23.37
CA ALA A 61 12.95 -8.83 -22.44
C ALA A 61 11.78 -7.85 -22.27
N ILE A 62 12.07 -6.57 -21.95
CA ILE A 62 10.99 -5.59 -21.78
C ILE A 62 10.26 -5.28 -23.09
N THR A 63 10.95 -5.39 -24.22
CA THR A 63 10.34 -5.21 -25.54
C THR A 63 9.40 -6.36 -25.86
N SER A 64 9.80 -7.60 -25.57
CA SER A 64 8.95 -8.79 -25.72
C SER A 64 7.69 -8.68 -24.88
N GLU A 65 7.81 -8.30 -23.60
CA GLU A 65 6.67 -8.10 -22.70
C GLU A 65 5.75 -6.97 -23.16
N MET A 66 6.31 -5.89 -23.70
CA MET A 66 5.51 -4.80 -24.26
C MET A 66 4.72 -5.26 -25.49
N ASN A 67 5.31 -6.11 -26.33
CA ASN A 67 4.69 -6.64 -27.54
C ASN A 67 3.81 -7.88 -27.30
N GLU A 68 3.72 -8.37 -26.08
CA GLU A 68 2.91 -9.54 -25.73
C GLU A 68 1.43 -9.30 -26.06
N GLY A 69 0.84 -10.21 -26.84
CA GLY A 69 -0.54 -10.11 -27.32
C GLY A 69 -0.79 -9.00 -28.36
N VAL A 70 0.24 -8.29 -28.81
CA VAL A 70 0.12 -7.19 -29.79
C VAL A 70 0.30 -7.74 -31.21
N LYS A 71 -0.62 -7.37 -32.11
CA LYS A 71 -0.50 -7.69 -33.54
C LYS A 71 0.79 -7.13 -34.13
N ARG A 72 1.36 -7.82 -35.12
CA ARG A 72 2.69 -7.53 -35.66
C ARG A 72 2.84 -6.08 -36.14
N GLU A 73 1.79 -5.50 -36.73
CA GLU A 73 1.74 -4.11 -37.21
C GLU A 73 1.79 -3.05 -36.10
N HIS A 74 1.45 -3.42 -34.86
CA HIS A 74 1.45 -2.53 -33.70
C HIS A 74 2.61 -2.82 -32.73
N GLN A 75 3.50 -3.76 -33.07
CA GLN A 75 4.66 -4.07 -32.27
C GLN A 75 5.68 -2.93 -32.34
N VAL A 76 6.31 -2.64 -31.22
CA VAL A 76 7.37 -1.64 -31.12
C VAL A 76 8.74 -2.29 -31.14
N ASN A 77 9.71 -1.58 -31.70
CA ASN A 77 11.09 -2.03 -31.68
C ASN A 77 11.76 -1.75 -30.31
N SER A 78 12.83 -2.50 -30.02
CA SER A 78 13.59 -2.36 -28.78
C SER A 78 14.35 -1.04 -28.65
N GLY A 79 14.59 -0.35 -29.78
CA GLY A 79 15.11 1.01 -29.84
C GLY A 79 14.20 2.03 -29.17
N SER A 80 12.94 2.04 -29.58
CA SER A 80 11.88 2.93 -29.12
C SER A 80 11.58 2.71 -27.64
N VAL A 81 11.42 1.44 -27.23
CA VAL A 81 11.18 1.11 -25.82
C VAL A 81 12.32 1.62 -24.92
N TRP A 82 13.57 1.36 -25.31
CA TRP A 82 14.72 1.83 -24.53
C TRP A 82 14.85 3.35 -24.51
N ARG A 83 14.58 4.02 -25.64
CA ARG A 83 14.55 5.48 -25.72
C ARG A 83 13.49 6.08 -24.80
N TRP A 84 12.31 5.47 -24.71
CA TRP A 84 11.27 5.92 -23.78
C TRP A 84 11.63 5.71 -22.32
N LEU A 85 12.27 4.57 -21.97
CA LEU A 85 12.81 4.38 -20.62
C LEU A 85 13.83 5.46 -20.25
N LYS A 86 14.75 5.80 -21.16
CA LYS A 86 15.72 6.88 -20.95
C LYS A 86 15.05 8.25 -20.83
N GLN A 87 13.94 8.47 -21.54
CA GLN A 87 13.13 9.66 -21.36
C GLN A 87 12.48 9.69 -19.97
N PHE A 88 11.97 8.56 -19.46
CA PHE A 88 11.42 8.47 -18.10
C PHE A 88 12.49 8.76 -17.04
N GLU A 89 13.72 8.28 -17.25
CA GLU A 89 14.88 8.58 -16.40
C GLU A 89 15.20 10.08 -16.39
N LYS A 90 15.28 10.72 -17.57
CA LYS A 90 15.54 12.15 -17.71
C LYS A 90 14.49 13.01 -17.01
N ASN A 91 13.23 12.58 -17.00
CA ASN A 91 12.13 13.28 -16.33
C ASN A 91 12.00 12.91 -14.84
N GLY A 92 12.94 12.15 -14.29
CA GLY A 92 12.96 11.81 -12.87
C GLY A 92 11.83 10.87 -12.43
N MET A 93 11.29 10.07 -13.34
CA MET A 93 10.25 9.08 -13.01
C MET A 93 10.84 7.76 -12.51
N LEU A 94 12.00 7.37 -13.04
CA LEU A 94 12.73 6.16 -12.68
C LEU A 94 14.25 6.39 -12.76
N ASN A 95 15.03 5.40 -12.35
CA ASN A 95 16.48 5.33 -12.51
C ASN A 95 16.84 4.00 -13.19
N ILE A 96 17.85 4.00 -14.07
CA ILE A 96 18.30 2.82 -14.79
C ILE A 96 19.78 2.57 -14.47
N LYS A 97 20.06 1.51 -13.72
CA LYS A 97 21.42 0.98 -13.53
C LYS A 97 21.68 -0.12 -14.55
N SER A 98 22.39 0.22 -15.63
CA SER A 98 22.72 -0.75 -16.67
C SER A 98 24.02 -1.50 -16.37
N THR A 99 24.01 -2.80 -16.60
CA THR A 99 25.17 -3.69 -16.58
C THR A 99 25.34 -4.31 -17.97
N THR A 100 26.40 -5.09 -18.18
CA THR A 100 26.66 -5.77 -19.47
C THR A 100 25.59 -6.80 -19.85
N LYS A 101 24.87 -7.37 -18.87
CA LYS A 101 23.90 -8.46 -19.09
C LYS A 101 22.45 -8.05 -18.83
N TYR A 102 22.21 -7.10 -17.93
CA TYR A 102 20.88 -6.68 -17.53
C TYR A 102 20.88 -5.24 -17.05
N SER A 103 19.69 -4.67 -16.89
CA SER A 103 19.50 -3.38 -16.21
C SER A 103 18.58 -3.55 -15.01
N VAL A 104 18.90 -2.85 -13.94
CA VAL A 104 18.02 -2.69 -12.78
C VAL A 104 17.30 -1.36 -12.94
N ILE A 105 15.97 -1.40 -12.98
CA ILE A 105 15.12 -0.22 -13.07
C ILE A 105 14.51 0.02 -11.69
N SER A 106 14.71 1.21 -11.15
CA SER A 106 14.19 1.63 -9.84
C SER A 106 13.19 2.78 -10.04
N ILE A 107 11.92 2.58 -9.64
CA ILE A 107 10.89 3.61 -9.73
C ILE A 107 11.07 4.62 -8.61
N LYS A 108 11.15 5.91 -8.97
CA LYS A 108 11.27 6.98 -7.97
C LYS A 108 9.95 7.17 -7.24
N ASN A 109 10.02 7.45 -5.95
CA ASN A 109 8.86 7.67 -5.07
C ASN A 109 7.90 6.47 -4.99
N TRP A 110 8.38 5.25 -5.25
CA TRP A 110 7.57 4.03 -5.18
C TRP A 110 6.86 3.87 -3.84
N SER A 111 7.59 4.05 -2.73
CA SER A 111 7.01 3.98 -1.39
C SER A 111 5.88 5.00 -1.20
N LEU A 112 6.04 6.24 -1.66
CA LEU A 112 4.99 7.25 -1.57
C LEU A 112 3.73 6.86 -2.37
N TYR A 113 3.91 6.25 -3.54
CA TYR A 113 2.78 5.83 -4.37
C TYR A 113 2.09 4.57 -3.85
N GLN A 114 2.83 3.62 -3.28
CA GLN A 114 2.30 2.31 -2.89
C GLN A 114 2.07 2.12 -1.40
N SER A 115 2.48 3.06 -0.54
CA SER A 115 2.18 3.01 0.90
C SER A 115 0.67 2.98 1.13
N SER A 116 0.23 2.19 2.10
CA SER A 116 -1.10 2.34 2.69
C SER A 116 -1.06 3.49 3.69
N GLU A 117 -2.04 4.39 3.65
CA GLU A 117 -2.20 5.45 4.66
C GLU A 117 -2.31 4.84 6.08
N GLN A 118 -2.85 3.63 6.18
CA GLN A 118 -2.92 2.87 7.43
C GLN A 118 -1.54 2.52 8.02
N GLN A 119 -0.52 2.16 7.21
CA GLN A 119 0.82 1.88 7.73
C GLN A 119 1.57 3.14 8.21
N MET A 120 1.32 4.30 7.59
CA MET A 120 1.92 5.55 8.07
C MET A 120 1.31 5.98 9.40
N ASN A 121 0.01 5.74 9.61
CA ASN A 121 -0.66 6.08 10.86
C ASN A 121 -0.18 5.19 12.02
N ILE A 122 -0.03 3.87 11.80
CA ILE A 122 0.48 2.95 12.83
C ILE A 122 1.90 3.33 13.28
N LYS A 123 2.79 3.73 12.34
CA LYS A 123 4.15 4.19 12.66
C LYS A 123 4.18 5.54 13.39
N ARG A 124 3.26 6.47 13.09
CA ARG A 124 3.12 7.72 13.84
C ARG A 124 2.60 7.48 15.26
N THR A 125 1.55 6.68 15.43
CA THR A 125 1.01 6.37 16.76
C THR A 125 1.97 5.56 17.63
N THR A 126 2.82 4.70 17.06
CA THR A 126 3.86 3.98 17.85
C THR A 126 5.03 4.87 18.24
N SER A 127 5.43 5.83 17.39
CA SER A 127 6.43 6.83 17.77
C SER A 127 5.91 7.79 18.83
N GLU A 128 4.63 8.20 18.76
CA GLU A 128 4.00 9.10 19.73
C GLU A 128 3.73 8.42 21.08
N GLN A 129 3.41 7.12 21.10
CA GLN A 129 3.25 6.35 22.34
C GLN A 129 4.56 6.19 23.13
N GLN A 130 5.72 6.22 22.48
CA GLN A 130 7.00 6.17 23.19
C GLN A 130 7.38 7.50 23.86
N VAL A 131 6.91 8.64 23.36
CA VAL A 131 7.19 9.95 23.99
C VAL A 131 6.25 10.24 25.16
N HIS A 132 5.04 9.65 25.16
CA HIS A 132 4.02 9.91 26.20
C HIS A 132 4.12 9.05 27.47
N THR A 133 5.07 8.12 27.59
CA THR A 133 5.14 7.20 28.75
C THR A 133 6.17 7.59 29.82
N ASN A 134 6.91 8.70 29.66
CA ASN A 134 7.81 9.19 30.71
C ASN A 134 7.17 10.26 31.59
N LYS A 135 6.30 9.85 32.52
CA LYS A 135 6.15 10.54 33.82
C LYS A 135 5.64 9.58 34.90
N ASN A 136 6.43 9.49 35.96
CA ASN A 136 6.35 8.64 37.15
C ASN A 136 4.98 8.66 37.86
N GLU A 137 4.56 7.52 38.46
CA GLU A 137 4.69 7.30 39.91
C GLU A 137 4.14 5.93 40.41
N LYS A 138 4.99 5.29 41.24
CA LYS A 138 4.70 4.43 42.42
C LYS A 138 4.29 2.94 42.27
N ASN A 139 5.33 2.12 42.50
CA ASN A 139 5.39 0.79 43.11
C ASN A 139 4.15 0.22 43.81
N TYR A 140 3.83 -1.05 43.50
CA TYR A 140 3.60 -2.12 44.49
C TYR A 140 4.11 -3.47 43.94
N LYS A 141 4.89 -4.18 44.78
CA LYS A 141 5.43 -5.53 44.55
C LYS A 141 4.31 -6.59 44.63
N ASN A 142 4.36 -7.63 43.80
CA ASN A 142 4.72 -9.01 44.22
C ASN A 142 4.47 -10.10 43.15
N GLU A 143 5.49 -10.96 43.04
CA GLU A 143 5.56 -12.41 42.81
C GLU A 143 4.64 -13.19 41.83
N LYS A 144 5.32 -13.94 40.95
CA LYS A 144 5.13 -15.35 40.54
C LYS A 144 3.69 -15.83 40.22
N ASN A 145 3.45 -16.24 38.98
CA ASN A 145 3.51 -17.66 38.58
C ASN A 145 3.11 -17.93 37.12
N ASN A 146 3.60 -19.08 36.66
CA ASN A 146 3.42 -19.73 35.37
C ASN A 146 1.97 -19.99 34.91
N LYS A 147 1.86 -20.30 33.60
CA LYS A 147 0.90 -21.21 32.90
C LYS A 147 -0.33 -20.63 32.17
N THR A 148 -0.26 -20.81 30.83
CA THR A 148 -1.26 -21.38 29.90
C THR A 148 -2.71 -20.85 29.83
N SER A 149 -3.07 -20.42 28.61
CA SER A 149 -4.38 -20.58 27.93
C SER A 149 -5.66 -20.39 28.75
N SER A 150 -6.40 -19.31 28.48
CA SER A 150 -7.87 -19.37 28.45
C SER A 150 -8.48 -18.18 27.70
N SER A 151 -9.44 -18.52 26.84
CA SER A 151 -10.39 -17.61 26.19
C SER A 151 -11.12 -16.79 27.26
N GLN A 152 -10.92 -15.47 27.29
CA GLN A 152 -11.74 -14.58 28.10
C GLN A 152 -12.81 -13.90 27.23
N PRO A 153 -14.07 -13.83 27.68
CA PRO A 153 -15.12 -13.13 26.94
C PRO A 153 -14.75 -11.64 26.85
N ARG A 154 -14.86 -11.06 25.65
CA ARG A 154 -14.64 -9.62 25.44
C ARG A 154 -15.60 -8.85 26.35
N LYS A 155 -15.05 -8.00 27.22
CA LYS A 155 -15.85 -7.05 28.01
C LYS A 155 -16.59 -6.13 27.03
N LYS A 156 -17.92 -6.03 27.18
CA LYS A 156 -18.74 -5.11 26.37
C LYS A 156 -18.25 -3.69 26.56
N ARG A 157 -18.17 -2.91 25.48
CA ARG A 157 -17.75 -1.52 25.55
C ARG A 157 -18.83 -0.70 26.25
N VAL A 158 -18.38 0.17 27.15
CA VAL A 158 -19.24 1.16 27.84
C VAL A 158 -18.92 2.52 27.21
N TYR A 159 -19.95 3.24 26.78
CA TYR A 159 -19.86 4.51 26.06
C TYR A 159 -20.40 5.58 26.99
N ASP A 160 -19.65 6.66 27.16
CA ASP A 160 -20.14 7.83 27.88
C ASP A 160 -21.28 8.49 27.10
N THR A 161 -22.19 9.19 27.80
CA THR A 161 -23.37 9.82 27.19
C THR A 161 -23.00 10.83 26.11
N ASP A 162 -21.82 11.43 26.23
CA ASP A 162 -21.32 12.48 25.34
C ASP A 162 -20.48 11.87 24.19
N SER A 163 -20.30 10.55 24.17
CA SER A 163 -19.65 9.85 23.09
C SER A 163 -20.50 9.92 21.82
N VAL A 164 -19.84 10.18 20.68
CA VAL A 164 -20.49 10.23 19.37
C VAL A 164 -21.36 9.00 19.11
N TYR A 165 -20.90 7.81 19.52
CA TYR A 165 -21.63 6.55 19.34
C TYR A 165 -22.92 6.49 20.16
N TYR A 166 -22.89 7.00 21.40
CA TYR A 166 -24.06 7.02 22.28
C TYR A 166 -25.10 8.05 21.80
N ILE A 167 -24.63 9.23 21.39
CA ILE A 167 -25.49 10.29 20.81
C ILE A 167 -26.19 9.79 19.54
N LEU A 168 -25.47 9.09 18.66
CA LEU A 168 -26.06 8.52 17.44
C LEU A 168 -27.10 7.44 17.74
N ALA A 169 -26.85 6.58 18.73
CA ALA A 169 -27.81 5.57 19.17
C ALA A 169 -29.10 6.21 19.72
N GLU A 170 -28.98 7.30 20.49
CA GLU A 170 -30.12 8.05 20.98
C GLU A 170 -30.92 8.72 19.86
N GLU A 171 -30.23 9.35 18.91
CA GLU A 171 -30.90 10.06 17.82
C GLU A 171 -31.61 9.09 16.86
N LEU A 172 -30.99 7.95 16.57
CA LEU A 172 -31.62 6.87 15.82
C LEU A 172 -32.90 6.37 16.51
N PHE A 173 -32.85 6.19 17.84
CA PHE A 173 -34.02 5.76 18.59
C PHE A 173 -35.17 6.80 18.52
N LYS A 174 -34.87 8.10 18.59
CA LYS A 174 -35.88 9.16 18.42
C LYS A 174 -36.54 9.10 17.04
N GLN A 175 -35.76 8.91 15.98
CA GLN A 175 -36.30 8.80 14.62
C GLN A 175 -37.19 7.57 14.44
N ILE A 176 -36.85 6.46 15.08
CA ILE A 176 -37.69 5.26 15.06
C ILE A 176 -39.02 5.52 15.78
N CYS A 177 -38.98 6.20 16.94
CA CYS A 177 -40.18 6.57 17.70
C CYS A 177 -41.12 7.52 16.94
N GLN A 178 -40.61 8.31 16.00
CA GLN A 178 -41.44 9.16 15.14
C GLN A 178 -42.31 8.36 14.17
N ASN A 179 -41.88 7.14 13.81
CA ASN A 179 -42.56 6.30 12.83
C ASN A 179 -43.31 5.12 13.46
N GLN A 180 -42.90 4.67 14.65
CA GLN A 180 -43.44 3.48 15.33
C GLN A 180 -43.33 3.61 16.86
N GLU A 181 -44.35 3.19 17.61
CA GLU A 181 -44.28 3.15 19.07
C GLU A 181 -43.51 1.91 19.55
N ILE A 182 -42.22 2.08 19.86
CA ILE A 182 -41.35 1.00 20.34
C ILE A 182 -40.84 1.29 21.75
N LYS A 183 -40.76 0.24 22.59
CA LYS A 183 -40.19 0.32 23.94
C LYS A 183 -38.70 0.71 23.90
N LYS A 184 -38.27 1.60 24.80
CA LYS A 184 -36.89 2.09 24.88
C LYS A 184 -35.87 0.93 25.01
N PRO A 185 -34.97 0.75 24.03
CA PRO A 185 -33.94 -0.29 24.03
C PRO A 185 -32.74 0.11 24.89
N ASN A 186 -31.80 -0.82 25.08
CA ASN A 186 -30.54 -0.55 25.75
C ASN A 186 -29.59 0.20 24.81
N LEU A 187 -29.51 1.52 24.96
CA LEU A 187 -28.68 2.41 24.14
C LEU A 187 -27.19 2.06 24.17
N GLN A 188 -26.70 1.51 25.29
CA GLN A 188 -25.32 1.07 25.43
C GLN A 188 -24.97 -0.10 24.52
N SER A 189 -25.95 -0.94 24.21
CA SER A 189 -25.80 -2.05 23.25
C SER A 189 -25.96 -1.62 21.79
N TRP A 190 -26.62 -0.49 21.54
CA TRP A 190 -26.80 0.07 20.19
C TRP A 190 -25.61 0.93 19.77
N ALA A 191 -24.91 1.50 20.74
CA ALA A 191 -23.71 2.27 20.51
C ALA A 191 -22.46 1.39 20.26
N ASP A 192 -22.52 0.07 20.49
CA ASP A 192 -21.43 -0.89 20.24
C ASP A 192 -21.44 -1.43 18.82
#